data_AF-V7FFF5-F1
#
_entry.id   AF-V7FFF5-F1
#
_cell.length_a   1.000
_cell.length_b   1.000
_cell.length_c   1.000
_cell.angle_alpha   90.00
_cell.angle_beta   90.00
_cell.angle_gamma   90.00
#
_symmetry.space_group_name_H-M   'P 1'
#
loop_
_entity.id
_entity.type
_entity.pdbx_description
1 polymer ?
#
loop_
_entity_poly.entity_id
_entity_poly.type
_entity_poly.pdbx_seq_one_letter_code
_entity_poly.pdbx_strand_id
1 'polypeptide(L)' 'MTGMSRTMVNRYRVESRFPVAVSLGDRRVLHSEVSDWIAAKIAARAA' A
#
# COMPACT_ATOMS: atom_id res chain seq x y z
N MET A 1 5.53 -4.42 -9.34
CA MET A 1 4.72 -5.51 -8.78
C MET A 1 5.61 -6.40 -7.92
N THR A 2 5.16 -6.84 -6.75
CA THR A 2 5.97 -7.62 -5.77
C THR A 2 6.19 -9.09 -6.17
N GLY A 3 5.59 -9.58 -7.26
CA GLY A 3 5.71 -10.98 -7.72
C GLY A 3 4.95 -12.00 -6.86
N MET A 4 4.24 -11.57 -5.82
CA MET A 4 3.60 -12.44 -4.82
C MET A 4 2.10 -12.63 -5.05
N SER A 5 1.57 -13.77 -4.62
CA SER A 5 0.12 -14.03 -4.63
C SER A 5 -0.63 -13.19 -3.59
N ARG A 6 -1.92 -12.90 -3.83
CA ARG A 6 -2.79 -12.15 -2.90
C ARG A 6 -2.83 -12.76 -1.50
N THR A 7 -2.83 -14.09 -1.40
CA THR A 7 -2.78 -14.82 -0.12
C THR A 7 -1.52 -14.51 0.66
N MET A 8 -0.38 -14.43 -0.01
CA MET A 8 0.90 -14.13 0.63
C MET A 8 0.96 -12.68 1.14
N VAL A 9 0.43 -11.73 0.36
CA VAL A 9 0.27 -10.33 0.80
C VAL A 9 -0.60 -10.23 2.06
N ASN A 10 -1.74 -10.92 2.08
CA ASN A 10 -2.63 -10.89 3.25
C ASN A 10 -2.00 -11.53 4.49
N ARG A 11 -1.22 -12.62 4.33
CA ARG A 11 -0.45 -13.20 5.44
C ARG A 11 0.56 -12.20 6.00
N TYR A 12 1.33 -11.54 5.14
CA TYR A 12 2.31 -10.54 5.60
C TYR A 12 1.69 -9.29 6.23
N ARG A 13 0.43 -8.97 5.91
CA ARG A 13 -0.32 -7.93 6.65
C ARG A 13 -0.59 -8.34 8.10
N VAL A 14 -0.96 -9.60 8.33
CA VAL A 14 -1.15 -10.14 9.69
C VAL A 14 0.17 -10.16 10.46
N GLU A 15 1.28 -10.47 9.79
CA GLU A 15 2.63 -10.45 10.37
C GLU A 15 3.21 -9.03 10.56
N SER A 16 2.42 -7.97 10.34
CA SER A 16 2.84 -6.56 10.43
C SER A 16 4.02 -6.18 9.51
N ARG A 17 4.33 -7.02 8.52
CA ARG A 17 5.37 -6.77 7.49
C ARG A 17 4.84 -5.96 6.32
N PHE A 18 3.52 -5.89 6.14
CA PHE A 18 2.84 -5.08 5.14
C PHE A 18 1.79 -4.17 5.77
N PRO A 19 1.52 -2.99 5.16
CA PRO A 19 0.46 -2.10 5.62
C PRO A 19 -0.90 -2.79 5.68
N VAL A 20 -1.60 -2.57 6.80
CA VAL A 20 -2.94 -3.10 7.04
C VAL A 20 -3.90 -2.61 5.96
N ALA A 21 -4.80 -3.48 5.52
CA ALA A 21 -5.86 -3.09 4.60
C ALA A 21 -6.83 -2.15 5.30
N VAL A 22 -6.91 -0.90 4.85
CA VAL A 22 -7.88 0.08 5.33
C VAL A 22 -9.04 0.14 4.34
N SER A 23 -10.27 -0.05 4.83
CA SER A 23 -11.46 0.14 4.01
C SER A 23 -11.69 1.62 3.77
N LEU A 24 -11.83 2.01 2.51
CA LEU A 24 -12.13 3.39 2.10
C LEU A 24 -13.65 3.65 2.02
N GLY A 25 -14.49 2.65 2.29
CA GLY A 25 -15.95 2.74 2.13
C GLY A 25 -16.32 3.12 0.69
N ASP A 26 -17.23 4.09 0.54
CA ASP A 26 -17.68 4.60 -0.77
C ASP A 26 -16.75 5.66 -1.39
N ARG A 27 -15.63 5.98 -0.72
CA ARG A 27 -14.68 6.97 -1.23
C ARG A 27 -13.89 6.41 -2.40
N ARG A 28 -14.10 6.99 -3.57
CA ARG A 28 -13.28 6.74 -4.77
C ARG A 28 -12.03 7.63 -4.70
N VAL A 29 -10.86 7.01 -4.81
CA VAL A 29 -9.57 7.69 -4.91
C VAL A 29 -8.94 7.40 -6.27
N LEU A 30 -8.25 8.40 -6.82
CA LEU A 30 -7.60 8.27 -8.12
C LEU A 30 -6.30 7.45 -7.97
N HIS A 31 -6.07 6.51 -8.88
CA HIS A 31 -4.89 5.64 -8.83
C HIS A 31 -3.57 6.44 -8.91
N SER A 32 -3.53 7.51 -9.71
CA SER A 32 -2.34 8.36 -9.83
C SER A 32 -2.04 9.08 -8.52
N GLU A 33 -3.05 9.64 -7.86
CA GLU A 33 -2.91 10.31 -6.56
C GLU A 33 -2.29 9.39 -5.50
N VAL A 34 -2.75 8.13 -5.43
CA VAL A 34 -2.19 7.14 -4.51
C VAL A 34 -0.73 6.82 -4.86
N SER A 35 -0.43 6.69 -6.16
CA SER A 35 0.94 6.39 -6.63
C SER A 35 1.91 7.53 -6.31
N ASP A 36 1.49 8.78 -6.53
CA ASP A 36 2.27 9.98 -6.27
C ASP A 36 2.52 10.16 -4.77
N TRP A 37 1.49 9.93 -3.95
CA TRP A 37 1.63 9.95 -2.49
C TRP A 37 2.63 8.91 -1.97
N ILE A 38 2.59 7.68 -2.50
CA ILE A 38 3.55 6.63 -2.15
C ILE A 38 4.98 7.07 -2.51
N ALA A 39 5.19 7.57 -3.73
CA ALA A 39 6.49 8.04 -4.19
C ALA A 39 7.04 9.16 -3.31
N ALA A 40 6.21 10.15 -2.97
CA ALA A 40 6.58 11.26 -2.08
C ALA A 40 6.96 10.78 -0.67
N LYS A 41 6.22 9.82 -0.11
CA LYS A 41 6.53 9.23 1.21
C LYS A 41 7.85 8.45 1.22
N ILE A 42 8.17 7.75 0.13
CA ILE A 42 9.45 7.05 -0.01
C ILE A 42 10.60 8.07 -0.11
N ALA A 43 10.46 9.09 -0.95
CA ALA A 43 11.45 10.15 -1.10
C ALA A 43 11.73 10.86 0.24
N ALA A 44 10.68 11.18 1.00
CA ALA A 44 10.80 11.80 2.32
C ALA A 44 11.46 10.91 3.38
N ARG A 45 11.51 9.58 3.19
CA ARG A 45 12.21 8.64 4.07
C ARG A 45 13.68 8.44 3.70
N ALA A 46 14.05 8.75 2.46
CA ALA A 46 15.42 8.60 1.96
C ALA A 46 16.32 9.82 2.28
N ALA A 47 15.73 10.92 2.74
CA ALA A 47 16.41 12.10 3.29
C ALA A 47 16.61 11.96 4.80
#